data_AF-A0A6N9PXN6-F1
#
_entry.id   AF-A0A6N9PXN6-F1
#
_cell.length_a   1.000
_cell.length_b   1.000
_cell.length_c   1.000
_cell.angle_alpha   90.00
_cell.angle_beta   90.00
_cell.angle_gamma   90.00
#
_symmetry.space_group_name_H-M   'P 1'
#
loop_
_entity.id
_entity.type
_entity.pdbx_description
1 polymer ?
#
loop_
_entity_poly.entity_id
_entity_poly.type
_entity_poly.pdbx_seq_one_letter_code
_entity_poly.pdbx_strand_id
1 'polypeptide(L)'
;MEYKEFCDNVEATTSAKKAVDEFAAIQADGTHFCPRCGRMSVKDKLSTNALSRHVHVYICDECGMDEAFRELYGDDLPLREWAVAKLHPVSTYRLTMKQ
;
A
#
# COMPACT_ATOMS: atom_id res chain seq x y z
N MET A 1 -19.78 -4.25 19.72
CA MET A 1 -18.53 -4.75 19.14
C MET A 1 -18.19 -6.01 19.92
N GLU A 2 -18.36 -7.18 19.31
CA GLU A 2 -17.93 -8.40 19.97
C GLU A 2 -16.40 -8.43 20.02
N TYR A 3 -15.85 -8.96 21.12
CA TYR A 3 -14.41 -9.06 21.33
C TYR A 3 -13.69 -9.77 20.17
N LYS A 4 -14.35 -10.76 19.56
CA LYS A 4 -13.83 -11.48 18.41
C LYS A 4 -13.63 -10.58 17.18
N GLU A 5 -14.64 -9.78 16.82
CA GLU A 5 -14.53 -8.84 15.70
C GLU A 5 -13.43 -7.81 15.91
N PHE A 6 -13.22 -7.37 17.16
CA PHE A 6 -12.14 -6.48 17.50
C PHE A 6 -10.77 -7.13 17.25
N CYS A 7 -10.56 -8.35 17.75
CA CYS A 7 -9.32 -9.11 17.53
C CYS A 7 -9.05 -9.34 16.04
N ASP A 8 -10.03 -9.81 15.29
CA ASP A 8 -9.90 -10.08 13.85
C ASP A 8 -9.50 -8.81 13.08
N ASN A 9 -10.06 -7.65 13.45
CA ASN A 9 -9.71 -6.36 12.85
C ASN A 9 -8.28 -5.92 13.18
N VAL A 10 -7.82 -6.13 14.42
CA VAL A 10 -6.45 -5.82 14.82
C VAL A 10 -5.45 -6.71 14.10
N GLU A 11 -5.73 -8.01 14.00
CA GLU A 11 -4.90 -8.99 13.29
C GLU A 11 -4.79 -8.67 11.80
N ALA A 12 -5.93 -8.37 11.15
CA ALA A 12 -5.97 -7.98 9.74
C ALA A 12 -5.16 -6.70 9.49
N THR A 13 -5.30 -5.71 10.36
CA THR A 13 -4.56 -4.43 10.25
C THR A 13 -3.06 -4.63 10.45
N THR A 14 -2.67 -5.47 11.41
CA THR A 14 -1.26 -5.80 11.68
C THR A 14 -0.63 -6.53 10.49
N SER A 15 -1.34 -7.52 9.94
CA SER A 15 -0.88 -8.29 8.77
C SER A 15 -0.75 -7.40 7.54
N ALA A 16 -1.70 -6.50 7.31
CA ALA A 16 -1.66 -5.54 6.22
C ALA A 16 -0.50 -4.56 6.36
N LYS A 17 -0.24 -4.04 7.57
CA LYS A 17 0.91 -3.17 7.84
C LYS A 17 2.22 -3.90 7.54
N LYS A 18 2.36 -5.14 8.00
CA LYS A 18 3.54 -5.97 7.73
C LYS A 18 3.77 -6.14 6.22
N ALA A 19 2.71 -6.40 5.45
CA ALA A 19 2.80 -6.51 3.99
C ALA A 19 3.30 -5.21 3.33
N VAL A 20 2.81 -4.07 3.79
CA VAL A 20 3.25 -2.75 3.31
C VAL A 20 4.71 -2.49 3.67
N ASP A 21 5.11 -2.77 4.92
CA ASP A 21 6.48 -2.57 5.40
C ASP A 21 7.48 -3.47 4.65
N GLU A 22 7.12 -4.73 4.38
CA GLU A 22 7.94 -5.65 3.60
C GLU A 22 8.10 -5.19 2.14
N PHE A 23 7.03 -4.65 1.53
CA PHE A 23 7.12 -4.05 0.20
C PHE A 23 7.97 -2.78 0.19
N ALA A 24 7.81 -1.92 1.20
CA ALA A 24 8.60 -0.69 1.33
C ALA A 24 10.11 -0.99 1.41
N ALA A 25 10.49 -2.07 2.10
CA ALA A 25 11.88 -2.50 2.21
C ALA A 25 12.52 -2.93 0.88
N ILE A 26 11.71 -3.39 -0.09
CA ILE A 26 12.20 -3.82 -1.42
C ILE A 26 11.97 -2.77 -2.51
N GLN A 27 11.29 -1.67 -2.20
CA GLN A 27 10.95 -0.66 -3.18
C GLN A 27 12.22 0.08 -3.63
N ALA A 28 12.48 0.04 -4.94
CA ALA A 28 13.63 0.68 -5.56
C ALA A 28 13.24 1.42 -6.85
N ASP A 29 14.09 2.34 -7.33
CA ASP A 29 13.90 2.97 -8.64
C ASP A 29 13.70 1.89 -9.73
N GLY A 30 12.75 2.12 -10.64
CA GLY A 30 12.25 1.13 -11.60
C GLY A 30 11.12 0.22 -11.07
N THR A 31 10.69 0.39 -9.81
CA THR A 31 9.48 -0.26 -9.30
C THR A 31 8.25 0.48 -9.79
N HIS A 32 7.53 -0.09 -10.75
CA HIS A 32 6.35 0.55 -11.34
C HIS A 32 5.03 0.24 -10.62
N PHE A 33 5.03 -0.78 -9.75
CA PHE A 33 3.83 -1.22 -9.05
C PHE A 33 3.46 -0.30 -7.89
N CYS A 34 2.23 0.23 -7.90
CA CYS A 34 1.70 1.00 -6.77
C CYS A 34 1.15 0.05 -5.69
N PRO A 35 1.69 0.04 -4.45
CA PRO A 35 1.25 -0.89 -3.41
C PRO A 35 -0.18 -0.64 -2.92
N ARG A 36 -0.71 0.58 -3.14
CA ARG A 36 -2.06 0.97 -2.71
C ARG A 36 -3.13 0.48 -3.70
N CYS A 37 -3.06 0.90 -4.97
CA CYS A 37 -4.08 0.56 -5.97
C CYS A 37 -3.75 -0.66 -6.83
N GLY A 38 -2.50 -1.16 -6.81
CA GLY A 38 -2.07 -2.32 -7.59
C GLY A 38 -1.79 -2.04 -9.07
N ARG A 39 -1.90 -0.79 -9.52
CA ARG A 39 -1.62 -0.41 -10.91
C ARG A 39 -0.13 -0.14 -11.14
N MET A 40 0.36 -0.42 -12.36
CA MET A 40 1.71 -0.08 -12.82
C MET A 40 1.81 1.41 -13.16
N SER A 41 1.77 2.25 -12.13
CA SER A 41 1.61 3.72 -12.24
C SER A 41 2.67 4.52 -11.47
N VAL A 42 3.58 3.82 -10.78
CA VAL A 42 4.73 4.46 -10.13
C VAL A 42 5.78 4.77 -11.19
N LYS A 43 6.28 6.00 -11.19
CA LYS A 43 7.34 6.48 -12.09
C LYS A 43 8.67 5.84 -11.73
N ASP A 44 9.57 5.73 -12.71
CA ASP A 44 10.92 5.16 -12.54
C ASP A 44 11.67 5.70 -11.33
N LYS A 45 11.69 7.03 -11.20
CA LYS A 45 12.34 7.71 -10.08
C LYS A 45 11.37 7.82 -8.92
N LEU A 46 11.54 7.00 -7.90
CA LEU A 46 10.63 6.90 -6.75
C LEU A 46 10.41 8.25 -6.06
N SER A 47 11.48 9.02 -5.85
CA SER A 47 11.44 10.35 -5.23
C SER A 47 10.58 11.39 -5.96
N THR A 48 10.12 11.11 -7.18
CA THR A 48 9.19 11.97 -7.95
C THR A 48 7.73 11.54 -7.86
N ASN A 49 7.45 10.46 -7.14
CA ASN A 49 6.12 9.98 -6.81
C ASN A 49 5.70 10.51 -5.43
N ALA A 50 4.43 10.35 -5.09
CA ALA A 50 3.92 10.69 -3.77
C ALA A 50 4.46 9.71 -2.71
N LEU A 51 4.98 10.24 -1.60
CA LEU A 51 5.18 9.45 -0.38
C LEU A 51 3.85 9.35 0.36
N SER A 52 3.44 8.14 0.76
CA SER A 52 2.18 7.96 1.48
C SER A 52 2.17 8.75 2.79
N ARG A 53 1.00 9.27 3.16
CA ARG A 53 0.76 10.01 4.40
C ARG A 53 0.67 9.10 5.63
N HIS A 54 0.31 7.83 5.44
CA HIS A 54 0.02 6.91 6.53
C HIS A 54 1.17 5.93 6.81
N VAL A 55 2.04 5.68 5.84
CA VAL A 55 3.09 4.65 5.86
C VAL A 55 4.30 5.09 5.04
N HIS A 56 5.49 4.59 5.36
CA HIS A 56 6.74 5.03 4.70
C HIS A 56 7.02 4.28 3.39
N VAL A 57 6.17 4.51 2.38
CA VAL A 57 6.28 3.88 1.05
C VAL A 57 5.85 4.85 -0.04
N TYR A 58 6.50 4.79 -1.21
CA TYR A 58 6.06 5.58 -2.36
C TYR A 58 4.85 4.94 -3.04
N ILE A 59 3.90 5.78 -3.44
CA ILE A 59 2.67 5.44 -4.15
C ILE A 59 2.53 6.34 -5.38
N CYS A 60 1.69 5.95 -6.34
CA CYS A 60 1.46 6.80 -7.51
C CYS A 60 0.76 8.12 -7.14
N ASP A 61 0.92 9.15 -7.98
CA ASP A 61 0.40 10.50 -7.72
C ASP A 61 -1.13 10.53 -7.51
N GLU A 62 -1.87 9.72 -8.26
CA GLU A 62 -3.33 9.60 -8.12
C GLU A 62 -3.72 9.08 -6.72
N CYS A 63 -2.98 8.07 -6.23
CA CYS A 63 -3.16 7.56 -4.88
C CYS A 63 -2.73 8.57 -3.82
N GLY A 64 -1.68 9.36 -4.05
CA GLY A 64 -1.26 10.42 -3.14
C GLY A 64 -2.29 11.56 -3.03
N MET A 65 -2.92 11.91 -4.15
CA MET A 65 -4.03 12.88 -4.17
C MET A 65 -5.25 12.34 -3.43
N ASP A 66 -5.62 11.09 -3.66
CA ASP A 66 -6.76 10.46 -2.96
C ASP A 66 -6.51 10.35 -1.45
N GLU A 67 -5.28 10.07 -1.00
CA GLU A 67 -4.95 10.15 0.44
C GLU A 67 -5.16 11.55 1.01
N ALA A 68 -4.75 12.60 0.28
CA ALA A 68 -4.96 13.98 0.73
C ALA A 68 -6.44 14.36 0.84
N PHE A 69 -7.28 13.90 -0.11
CA PHE A 69 -8.72 14.12 -0.02
C PHE A 69 -9.36 13.33 1.13
N ARG A 70 -8.99 12.06 1.31
CA ARG A 70 -9.53 11.21 2.37
C ARG A 70 -9.20 11.73 3.76
N GLU A 71 -7.96 12.18 3.96
CA GLU A 71 -7.53 12.80 5.21
C GLU A 71 -8.35 14.06 5.52
N LEU A 72 -8.64 14.88 4.50
CA LEU A 72 -9.49 16.07 4.64
C LEU A 72 -10.93 15.71 5.07
N TYR A 73 -11.50 14.62 4.53
CA TYR A 73 -12.86 14.19 4.85
C TYR A 73 -12.96 13.26 6.07
N GLY A 74 -11.84 12.76 6.59
CA GLY A 74 -11.80 11.78 7.67
C GLY A 74 -12.24 10.37 7.25
N ASP A 75 -12.08 10.01 5.97
CA ASP A 75 -12.44 8.69 5.41
C ASP A 75 -11.21 7.95 4.86
N ASP A 76 -10.23 7.76 5.74
CA ASP A 76 -8.97 7.10 5.41
C ASP A 76 -9.19 5.64 5.00
N LEU A 77 -8.51 5.23 3.91
CA LEU A 77 -8.59 3.86 3.42
C LEU A 77 -7.76 2.93 4.32
N PRO A 78 -8.36 1.91 4.98
CA PRO A 78 -7.62 0.98 5.83
C PRO A 78 -6.53 0.23 5.06
N LEU A 79 -5.37 -0.02 5.69
CA LEU A 79 -4.24 -0.71 5.05
C LEU A 79 -4.59 -2.10 4.51
N ARG A 80 -5.53 -2.81 5.13
CA ARG A 80 -6.02 -4.12 4.65
C ARG A 80 -6.66 -4.04 3.26
N GLU A 81 -7.13 -2.86 2.86
CA GLU A 81 -7.74 -2.65 1.55
C GLU A 81 -6.73 -2.41 0.43
N TRP A 82 -5.46 -2.21 0.78
CA TRP A 82 -4.39 -1.97 -0.20
C TRP A 82 -4.08 -3.23 -1.00
N ALA A 83 -3.72 -3.03 -2.27
CA ALA A 83 -3.40 -4.13 -3.17
C ALA A 83 -2.28 -5.04 -2.64
N VAL A 84 -1.23 -4.46 -2.07
CA VAL A 84 -0.11 -5.22 -1.51
C VAL A 84 -0.57 -6.15 -0.36
N ALA A 85 -1.45 -5.67 0.52
CA ALA A 85 -1.98 -6.47 1.62
C ALA A 85 -2.84 -7.64 1.12
N LYS A 86 -3.57 -7.46 0.03
CA LYS A 86 -4.43 -8.49 -0.59
C LYS A 86 -3.64 -9.53 -1.40
N LEU A 87 -2.48 -9.16 -1.93
CA LEU A 87 -1.67 -10.00 -2.84
C LEU A 87 -0.57 -10.82 -2.15
N HIS A 88 -0.41 -10.66 -0.83
CA HIS A 88 0.64 -11.32 -0.06
C HIS A 88 0.58 -12.86 -0.17
N PRO A 89 1.72 -13.57 -0.38
CA PRO A 89 3.10 -13.20 -0.02
C PRO A 89 3.96 -12.56 -1.12
N VAL A 90 5.00 -11.81 -0.70
CA VAL A 90 5.99 -11.03 -1.48
C VAL A 90 6.50 -11.65 -2.80
N SER A 91 6.51 -12.99 -2.89
CA SER A 91 6.86 -13.74 -4.11
C SER A 91 6.00 -13.34 -5.33
N THR A 92 4.74 -12.97 -5.11
CA THR A 92 3.79 -12.60 -6.17
C THR A 92 4.17 -11.30 -6.89
N TYR A 93 4.83 -10.35 -6.22
CA TYR A 93 5.21 -9.07 -6.82
C TYR A 93 6.28 -9.21 -7.91
N ARG A 94 7.15 -10.24 -7.82
CA ARG A 94 8.16 -10.53 -8.86
C ARG A 94 7.55 -11.12 -10.13
N LEU A 95 6.37 -11.73 -10.04
CA LEU A 95 5.68 -12.33 -11.19
C LEU A 95 4.90 -11.29 -11.99
N THR A 96 4.38 -10.23 -11.33
CA THR A 96 3.65 -9.14 -12.00
C THR A 96 4.56 -8.09 -12.65
N MET A 97 5.85 -8.07 -12.34
CA MET A 97 6.85 -7.15 -12.92
C MET A 97 7.59 -7.71 -14.16
N LYS A 98 7.19 -8.88 -14.69
CA LYS A 98 7.86 -9.57 -15.81
C LYS A 98 7.01 -9.73 -17.09
N GLN A 99 5.93 -8.97 -17.26
CA GLN A 99 5.13 -8.97 -18.49
C GLN A 99 5.36 -7.70 -19.29
#